data_AF-A0A9P6N576-F1
#
_entry.id   AF-A0A9P6N576-F1
#
_cell.length_a   1.000
_cell.length_b   1.000
_cell.length_c   1.000
_cell.angle_alpha   90.00
_cell.angle_beta   90.00
_cell.angle_gamma   90.00
#
_symmetry.space_group_name_H-M   'P 1'
#
loop_
_entity.id
_entity.type
_entity.pdbx_description
1 polymer ?
#
loop_
_entity_poly.entity_id
_entity_poly.type
_entity_poly.pdbx_seq_one_letter_code
_entity_poly.pdbx_strand_id
1 'polypeptide(L)'
;MAGPNLELVKFGMYVFFPIALMIHYGDPEWYRKFVLPDKREFLRMDRPEPTPPRNMTELKRDLQELKNQRDKRLLHSNQTHSPSRNSSTPLSTERRLV
;
A
#
# COMPACT_ATOMS: atom_id res chain seq x y z
N MET A 1 -15.39 -53.41 -15.19
CA MET A 1 -14.69 -53.35 -13.90
C MET A 1 -13.20 -53.32 -14.19
N ALA A 2 -12.59 -52.14 -14.33
CA ALA A 2 -11.15 -52.03 -14.50
C ALA A 2 -10.51 -52.50 -13.19
N GLY A 3 -9.88 -53.68 -13.22
CA GLY A 3 -9.38 -54.39 -12.04
C GLY A 3 -8.25 -53.67 -11.27
N PRO A 4 -7.50 -54.39 -10.42
CA PRO A 4 -6.52 -53.84 -9.46
C PRO A 4 -5.52 -52.82 -10.03
N ASN A 5 -5.23 -52.90 -11.34
CA ASN A 5 -4.37 -51.95 -12.04
C ASN A 5 -4.86 -50.50 -11.98
N LEU A 6 -6.19 -50.27 -11.98
CA LEU A 6 -6.73 -48.92 -11.92
C LEU A 6 -6.59 -48.30 -10.53
N GLU A 7 -6.60 -49.14 -9.48
CA GLU A 7 -6.36 -48.69 -8.11
C GLU A 7 -4.90 -48.26 -7.96
N LEU A 8 -3.95 -49.05 -8.49
CA LEU A 8 -2.52 -48.76 -8.40
C LEU A 8 -2.14 -47.43 -9.09
N VAL A 9 -2.76 -47.11 -10.24
CA VAL A 9 -2.55 -45.83 -10.93
C VAL A 9 -3.08 -44.65 -10.10
N LYS A 10 -4.26 -44.79 -9.49
CA LYS A 10 -4.82 -43.75 -8.61
C LYS A 10 -3.96 -43.53 -7.38
N PHE A 11 -3.51 -44.61 -6.74
CA PHE A 11 -2.60 -44.53 -5.60
C PHE A 11 -1.28 -43.86 -5.98
N GLY A 12 -0.70 -44.22 -7.13
CA GLY A 12 0.46 -43.54 -7.68
C GLY A 12 0.21 -42.04 -7.86
N MET A 13 -0.89 -41.65 -8.51
CA MET A 13 -1.25 -40.25 -8.68
C MET A 13 -1.37 -39.54 -7.33
N TYR A 14 -2.10 -40.10 -6.36
CA TYR A 14 -2.31 -39.45 -5.06
C TYR A 14 -1.03 -39.26 -4.26
N VAL A 15 -0.03 -40.10 -4.45
CA VAL A 15 1.28 -39.96 -3.79
C VAL A 15 2.19 -39.01 -4.57
N PHE A 16 2.33 -39.19 -5.88
CA PHE A 16 3.26 -38.40 -6.68
C PHE A 16 2.77 -36.98 -6.97
N PHE A 17 1.47 -36.76 -7.07
CA PHE A 17 0.89 -35.43 -7.33
C PHE A 17 1.25 -34.40 -6.24
N PRO A 18 0.99 -34.65 -4.93
CA PRO A 18 1.37 -33.70 -3.88
C PRO A 18 2.89 -33.56 -3.74
N ILE A 19 3.66 -34.63 -3.98
CA ILE A 19 5.12 -34.58 -3.94
C ILE A 19 5.66 -33.70 -5.08
N ALA A 20 5.15 -33.87 -6.29
CA ALA A 20 5.54 -33.06 -7.45
C ALA A 20 5.18 -31.58 -7.26
N LEU A 21 3.99 -31.30 -6.70
CA LEU A 21 3.59 -29.96 -6.28
C LEU A 21 4.56 -29.38 -5.24
N MET A 22 4.92 -30.15 -4.21
CA MET A 22 5.89 -29.72 -3.20
C MET A 22 7.28 -29.45 -3.80
N ILE A 23 7.75 -30.25 -4.76
CA ILE A 23 9.05 -30.00 -5.41
C ILE A 23 8.98 -28.75 -6.30
N HIS A 24 7.89 -28.57 -7.04
CA HIS A 24 7.76 -27.46 -7.98
C HIS A 24 7.55 -26.11 -7.27
N TYR A 25 6.70 -26.07 -6.24
CA TYR A 25 6.35 -24.84 -5.52
C TYR A 25 7.10 -24.66 -4.20
N GLY A 26 7.81 -25.70 -3.74
CA GLY A 26 8.65 -25.64 -2.54
C GLY A 26 10.06 -25.13 -2.79
N ASP A 27 10.43 -24.82 -4.04
CA ASP A 27 11.70 -24.18 -4.35
C ASP A 27 11.75 -22.77 -3.69
N PRO A 28 12.74 -22.50 -2.81
CA PRO A 28 12.94 -21.19 -2.22
C PRO A 28 13.03 -20.07 -3.27
N GLU A 29 13.56 -20.35 -4.46
CA GLU A 29 13.68 -19.36 -5.53
C GLU A 29 12.33 -19.00 -6.16
N TRP A 30 11.40 -19.96 -6.26
CA TRP A 30 10.04 -19.69 -6.72
C TRP A 30 9.33 -18.72 -5.75
N TYR A 31 9.44 -18.98 -4.44
CA TYR A 31 8.88 -18.10 -3.42
C TYR A 31 9.48 -16.69 -3.46
N ARG A 32 10.81 -16.58 -3.63
CA ARG A 32 11.50 -15.29 -3.80
C ARG A 32 11.07 -14.52 -5.05
N LYS A 33 10.79 -15.23 -6.14
CA LYS A 33 10.45 -14.62 -7.42
C LYS A 33 8.98 -14.22 -7.55
N PHE A 34 8.06 -14.96 -6.94
CA PHE A 34 6.63 -14.77 -7.17
C PHE A 34 5.87 -14.24 -5.95
N VAL A 35 6.32 -14.50 -4.72
CA VAL A 35 5.60 -14.10 -3.50
C VAL A 35 6.24 -12.90 -2.81
N LEU A 36 7.58 -12.83 -2.82
CA LEU A 36 8.33 -11.75 -2.15
C LEU A 36 8.28 -10.38 -2.85
N PRO A 37 8.23 -10.24 -4.18
CA PRO A 37 8.15 -8.92 -4.82
C PRO A 37 6.87 -8.19 -4.44
N ASP A 38 5.78 -8.96 -4.30
CA ASP A 38 4.45 -8.46 -3.95
C ASP A 38 4.41 -7.84 -2.54
N LYS A 39 5.33 -8.24 -1.64
CA LYS A 39 5.40 -7.64 -0.30
C LYS A 39 5.77 -6.17 -0.32
N ARG A 40 6.65 -5.73 -1.23
CA ARG A 40 7.09 -4.32 -1.27
C ARG A 40 5.97 -3.39 -1.72
N GLU A 41 5.21 -3.82 -2.72
CA GLU A 41 4.05 -3.11 -3.25
C GLU A 41 2.87 -3.15 -2.28
N PHE A 42 2.58 -4.31 -1.68
CA PHE A 42 1.56 -4.47 -0.65
C PHE A 42 1.85 -3.61 0.60
N LEU A 43 3.11 -3.57 1.04
CA LEU A 43 3.52 -2.82 2.24
C LEU A 43 3.86 -1.34 1.94
N ARG A 44 3.81 -0.90 0.66
CA ARG A 44 4.20 0.45 0.23
C ARG A 44 5.56 0.89 0.79
N MET A 45 6.50 -0.06 0.83
CA MET A 45 7.86 0.12 1.38
C MET A 45 8.79 0.87 0.41
N ASP A 46 8.26 1.50 -0.63
CA ASP A 46 9.04 2.34 -1.55
C ASP A 46 9.58 3.62 -0.90
N ARG A 47 9.11 3.96 0.32
CA ARG A 47 9.76 5.00 1.11
C ARG A 47 10.94 4.38 1.85
N PRO A 48 12.16 4.93 1.68
CA PRO A 48 13.28 4.55 2.54
C PRO A 48 12.85 4.74 3.99
N GLU A 49 12.98 3.69 4.79
CA GLU A 49 12.71 3.76 6.22
C GLU A 49 13.66 4.82 6.81
N PRO A 50 13.13 5.87 7.47
CA PRO A 50 13.99 6.90 8.05
C PRO A 50 14.84 6.25 9.14
N THR A 51 16.14 6.11 8.87
CA THR A 51 17.08 5.62 9.88
C THR A 51 17.12 6.57 11.07
N PRO A 52 17.07 6.07 12.31
CA PRO A 52 17.07 6.93 13.48
C PRO A 52 18.39 7.72 13.55
N PRO A 53 18.34 9.02 13.89
CA PRO A 53 19.53 9.86 13.97
C PRO A 53 20.47 9.34 15.06
N ARG A 54 21.75 9.23 14.73
CA ARG A 54 22.77 8.70 15.64
C ARG A 54 23.41 9.79 16.48
N ASN A 55 23.28 11.05 16.07
CA ASN A 55 23.90 12.21 16.70
C ASN A 55 22.89 13.34 16.97
N MET A 56 23.18 14.18 17.96
CA MET A 56 22.34 15.36 18.29
C MET A 56 22.21 16.37 17.14
N THR A 57 23.28 16.54 16.35
CA THR A 57 23.27 17.45 15.19
C THR A 57 22.33 16.94 14.09
N GLU A 58 22.33 15.62 13.87
CA GLU A 58 21.46 14.93 12.91
C GLU A 58 20.00 15.03 13.34
N LEU A 59 19.72 14.78 14.63
CA LEU A 59 18.38 14.93 15.20
C LEU A 59 17.80 16.33 15.00
N LYS A 60 18.58 17.39 15.24
CA LYS A 60 18.12 18.78 15.05
C LYS A 60 17.80 19.08 13.59
N ARG A 61 18.61 18.56 12.66
CA ARG A 61 18.39 18.68 11.22
C ARG A 61 17.07 18.01 10.81
N ASP A 62 16.85 16.78 11.25
CA ASP A 62 15.65 16.02 10.92
C ASP A 62 14.38 16.70 11.48
N LEU A 63 14.44 17.22 12.71
CA LEU A 63 13.33 17.98 13.30
C LEU A 63 13.01 19.26 12.51
N GLN A 64 14.02 19.98 12.04
CA GLN A 64 13.82 21.15 11.19
C GLN A 64 13.18 20.76 9.85
N GLU A 65 13.63 19.67 9.25
CA GLU A 65 13.05 19.16 8.01
C GLU A 65 11.58 18.76 8.19
N LEU A 66 11.26 18.01 9.24
CA LEU A 66 9.89 17.61 9.58
C LEU A 66 8.98 18.81 9.81
N LYS A 67 9.46 19.85 10.49
CA LYS A 67 8.73 21.11 10.68
C LYS A 67 8.44 21.78 9.33
N ASN A 68 9.45 21.90 8.47
CA ASN A 68 9.30 22.50 7.14
C ASN A 68 8.33 21.71 6.26
N GLN A 69 8.38 20.38 6.30
CA GLN A 69 7.44 19.51 5.58
C GLN A 69 6.00 19.71 6.07
N ARG A 70 5.79 19.83 7.40
CA ARG A 70 4.48 20.11 7.98
C ARG A 70 3.94 21.45 7.50
N ASP A 71 4.76 22.50 7.55
CA ASP A 71 4.33 23.84 7.15
C ASP A 71 3.98 23.88 5.65
N LYS A 72 4.74 23.19 4.78
CA LYS A 72 4.40 23.03 3.35
C LYS A 72 3.06 22.33 3.11
N ARG A 73 2.72 21.31 3.91
CA ARG A 73 1.42 20.60 3.81
C ARG A 73 0.26 21.50 4.23
N LEU A 74 0.43 22.29 5.29
CA LEU A 74 -0.56 23.27 5.74
C LEU A 74 -0.80 24.34 4.68
N LEU A 75 0.27 24.85 4.06
CA LEU A 75 0.17 25.82 2.96
C LEU A 75 -0.56 25.26 1.74
N HIS A 76 -0.24 24.01 1.32
CA HIS A 76 -0.95 23.35 0.22
C HIS A 76 -2.43 23.16 0.55
N SER A 77 -2.76 22.67 1.75
CA SER A 77 -4.15 22.49 2.20
C SER A 77 -4.96 23.79 2.16
N ASN A 78 -4.35 24.93 2.49
CA ASN A 78 -5.02 26.23 2.46
C ASN A 78 -5.21 26.75 1.02
N GLN A 79 -4.35 26.37 0.07
CA GLN A 79 -4.49 26.76 -1.34
C GLN A 79 -5.57 25.93 -2.06
N THR A 80 -5.66 24.62 -1.83
CA THR A 80 -6.71 23.77 -2.41
C THR A 80 -8.10 24.09 -1.89
N HIS A 81 -8.21 24.74 -0.73
CA HIS A 81 -9.48 25.17 -0.13
C HIS A 81 -9.85 26.64 -0.37
N SER A 82 -9.17 27.37 -1.27
CA SER A 82 -9.70 28.67 -1.70
C SER A 82 -11.02 28.47 -2.45
N PRO A 83 -12.16 28.94 -1.90
CA PRO A 83 -13.45 28.78 -2.54
C PRO A 83 -13.46 29.67 -3.79
N SER A 84 -13.90 29.11 -4.92
CA SER A 84 -14.35 29.86 -6.08
C SER A 84 -15.35 30.94 -5.64
N ARG A 85 -14.85 32.15 -5.40
CA ARG A 85 -15.59 33.32 -4.93
C ARG A 85 -16.28 33.96 -6.12
N ASN A 86 -17.34 33.33 -6.61
CA ASN A 86 -18.11 33.85 -7.75
C ASN A 86 -19.53 34.26 -7.31
N SER A 87 -19.81 35.54 -7.59
CA SER A 87 -21.09 36.25 -7.62
C SER A 87 -21.90 36.39 -6.31
N SER A 88 -21.68 37.55 -5.69
CA SER A 88 -22.65 38.28 -4.89
C SER A 88 -24.00 38.46 -5.60
N THR A 89 -25.04 37.82 -5.10
CA THR A 89 -26.43 38.26 -5.33
C THR A 89 -26.83 39.12 -4.14
N PRO A 90 -27.09 40.43 -4.29
CA PRO A 90 -27.65 41.21 -3.20
C PRO A 90 -29.12 40.80 -3.05
N LEU A 91 -29.44 40.06 -1.99
CA LEU A 91 -30.83 39.78 -1.63
C LEU A 91 -31.44 41.08 -1.10
N SER A 92 -32.22 41.73 -1.97
CA SER A 92 -32.93 42.98 -1.72
C SER A 92 -33.84 42.90 -0.50
N THR A 93 -33.50 43.67 0.52
CA THR A 93 -34.41 44.21 1.53
C THR A 93 -35.51 45.03 0.83
N GLU A 94 -36.77 44.59 0.86
CA GLU A 94 -37.96 45.47 0.97
C GLU A 94 -39.29 44.69 0.94
N ARG A 95 -40.26 45.24 1.70
CA ARG A 95 -41.70 44.93 1.85
C ARG A 95 -42.07 43.95 2.98
N ARG A 96 -42.23 44.43 4.22
CA ARG A 96 -43.29 45.33 4.78
C ARG A 96 -44.60 44.58 5.04
N LEU A 97 -44.79 44.27 6.32
CA LEU A 97 -46.03 44.20 7.09
C LEU A 97 -47.33 44.41 6.29
N VAL A 98 -48.16 43.37 6.23
CA VAL A 98 -49.61 43.42 6.54
C VAL A 98 -49.97 42.12 7.25
#